data_AF-A0A7J9D571-F1
#
_entry.id   AF-A0A7J9D571-F1
#
_cell.length_a   1.000
_cell.length_b   1.000
_cell.length_c   1.000
_cell.angle_alpha   90.00
_cell.angle_beta   90.00
_cell.angle_gamma   90.00
#
_symmetry.space_group_name_H-M   'P 1'
#
loop_
_entity.id
_entity.type
_entity.pdbx_description
1 polymer ?
#
loop_
_entity_poly.entity_id
_entity_poly.type
_entity_poly.pdbx_seq_one_letter_code
_entity_poly.pdbx_strand_id
1 'polypeptide(L)'
;MTREIIQTKSKEFLQKMYGDANFEFNFSVGWIEWFKARHGIKSYRRFGKSGSIVMENIEDALPQIRAKLENFDDIYNMDEIDLFYSL
;
A
#
# COMPACT_ATOMS: atom_id res chain seq x y z
N MET A 1 -0.96 -0.86 -4.06
CA MET A 1 -2.32 -0.77 -4.65
C MET A 1 -2.77 -2.16 -5.06
N THR A 2 -3.75 -2.71 -4.34
CA THR A 2 -4.25 -4.08 -4.51
C THR A 2 -5.19 -4.17 -5.72
N ARG A 3 -5.29 -5.35 -6.35
CA ARG A 3 -6.16 -5.62 -7.51
C ARG A 3 -7.62 -5.24 -7.22
N GLU A 4 -8.10 -5.57 -6.02
CA GLU A 4 -9.48 -5.32 -5.58
C GLU A 4 -9.82 -3.82 -5.61
N ILE A 5 -8.91 -2.96 -5.15
CA ILE A 5 -9.11 -1.50 -5.15
C ILE A 5 -9.34 -0.99 -6.57
N ILE A 6 -8.55 -1.47 -7.54
CA ILE A 6 -8.69 -1.06 -8.94
C ILE A 6 -10.02 -1.56 -9.50
N GLN A 7 -10.43 -2.79 -9.20
CA GLN A 7 -11.74 -3.33 -9.64
C GLN A 7 -12.89 -2.49 -9.10
N THR A 8 -12.91 -2.27 -7.79
CA THR A 8 -13.98 -1.51 -7.13
C THR A 8 -14.08 -0.10 -7.68
N LYS A 9 -12.94 0.62 -7.75
CA LYS A 9 -12.91 1.99 -8.30
C LYS A 9 -13.27 2.06 -9.77
N SER A 10 -12.90 1.05 -10.57
CA SER A 10 -13.26 1.04 -11.99
C SER A 10 -14.76 0.81 -12.18
N LYS A 11 -15.40 -0.02 -11.35
CA LYS A 11 -16.86 -0.20 -11.34
C LYS A 11 -17.59 1.07 -10.93
N GLU A 12 -17.16 1.71 -9.83
CA GLU A 12 -17.72 3.00 -9.39
C GLU A 12 -17.59 4.07 -10.48
N PHE A 13 -16.43 4.14 -11.14
CA PHE A 13 -16.18 5.10 -12.21
C PHE A 13 -17.05 4.84 -13.44
N LEU A 14 -17.20 3.57 -13.84
CA LEU A 14 -18.06 3.18 -14.96
C LEU A 14 -19.52 3.58 -14.70
N GLN A 15 -20.03 3.29 -13.50
CA GLN A 15 -21.38 3.67 -13.09
C GLN A 15 -21.57 5.20 -13.07
N LYS A 16 -20.59 5.95 -12.57
CA LYS A 16 -20.65 7.42 -12.52
C LYS A 16 -20.65 8.06 -13.90
N MET A 17 -19.90 7.50 -14.84
CA MET A 17 -19.75 8.09 -16.18
C MET A 17 -20.91 7.76 -17.11
N TYR A 18 -21.51 6.58 -16.97
CA TYR A 18 -22.49 6.08 -17.94
C TYR A 18 -23.84 5.65 -17.34
N GLY A 19 -24.04 5.82 -16.03
CA GLY A 19 -25.31 5.51 -15.34
C GLY A 19 -25.64 4.02 -15.31
N ASP A 20 -26.94 3.69 -15.41
CA ASP A 20 -27.48 2.31 -15.43
C ASP A 20 -27.35 1.62 -16.81
N ALA A 21 -26.55 2.17 -17.72
CA ALA A 21 -26.24 1.49 -18.96
C ALA A 21 -25.59 0.14 -18.62
N ASN A 22 -26.23 -0.94 -19.09
CA ASN A 22 -25.91 -2.31 -18.72
C ASN A 22 -24.61 -2.74 -19.41
N PHE A 23 -23.48 -2.26 -18.90
CA PHE A 23 -22.17 -2.64 -19.35
C PHE A 23 -21.77 -3.91 -18.61
N GLU A 24 -21.86 -5.06 -19.28
CA GLU A 24 -21.20 -6.30 -18.86
C GLU A 24 -19.67 -6.21 -19.02
N PHE A 25 -19.08 -5.09 -18.60
CA PHE A 25 -17.64 -4.92 -18.64
C PHE A 25 -17.02 -5.64 -17.44
N ASN A 26 -16.37 -6.77 -17.71
CA ASN A 26 -15.66 -7.51 -16.69
C ASN A 26 -14.23 -6.95 -16.53
N PHE A 27 -13.98 -6.31 -15.39
CA PHE A 27 -12.64 -5.91 -14.92
C PHE A 27 -11.84 -7.13 -14.49
N SER A 28 -11.58 -8.04 -15.43
CA SER A 28 -10.93 -9.32 -15.18
C SER A 28 -9.49 -9.13 -14.72
N VAL A 29 -8.92 -10.20 -14.16
CA VAL A 29 -7.51 -10.25 -13.75
C VAL A 29 -6.58 -9.82 -14.88
N GLY A 30 -6.76 -10.41 -16.07
CA GLY A 30 -5.94 -10.11 -17.24
C GLY A 30 -6.11 -8.66 -17.68
N TRP A 31 -7.34 -8.14 -17.69
CA TRP A 31 -7.57 -6.73 -18.04
C TRP A 31 -6.81 -5.77 -17.12
N ILE A 32 -6.82 -6.03 -15.80
CA ILE A 32 -6.11 -5.18 -14.83
C ILE A 32 -4.60 -5.26 -15.00
N GLU A 33 -4.07 -6.44 -15.29
CA GLU A 33 -2.62 -6.61 -15.51
C GLU A 33 -2.17 -5.85 -16.75
N TRP A 34 -2.93 -5.95 -17.85
CA TRP A 34 -2.70 -5.16 -19.06
C TRP A 34 -2.88 -3.65 -18.83
N PHE A 35 -3.90 -3.24 -18.08
CA PHE A 35 -4.12 -1.85 -17.70
C PHE A 35 -2.93 -1.30 -16.92
N LYS A 36 -2.46 -2.02 -15.90
CA LYS A 36 -1.28 -1.64 -15.12
C LYS A 36 -0.03 -1.54 -15.99
N ALA A 37 0.21 -2.53 -16.86
CA ALA A 37 1.35 -2.54 -17.75
C ALA A 37 1.33 -1.35 -18.72
N ARG A 38 0.16 -1.07 -19.33
CA ARG A 38 -0.03 0.05 -20.27
C ARG A 38 0.22 1.41 -19.62
N HIS A 39 -0.21 1.58 -18.37
CA HIS A 39 -0.10 2.86 -17.65
C HIS A 39 1.10 2.94 -16.70
N GLY A 40 2.00 1.95 -16.72
CA GLY A 40 3.18 1.93 -15.85
C GLY A 40 2.86 1.85 -14.35
N ILE A 41 1.68 1.36 -13.97
CA ILE A 41 1.27 1.21 -12.56
C ILE A 41 1.98 -0.01 -11.97
N LYS A 42 2.99 0.24 -11.15
CA LYS A 42 3.79 -0.81 -10.50
C LYS A 42 3.49 -0.87 -9.01
N SER A 43 3.37 -2.08 -8.47
CA SER A 43 3.28 -2.31 -7.03
C SER A 43 4.62 -2.80 -6.51
N TYR A 44 5.23 -2.03 -5.62
CA TYR A 44 6.46 -2.42 -4.94
C TYR A 44 6.15 -2.75 -3.49
N ARG A 45 6.56 -3.93 -3.04
CA ARG A 45 6.58 -4.25 -1.62
C ARG A 45 7.87 -3.66 -1.04
N ARG A 46 7.77 -2.52 -0.35
CA ARG A 46 8.94 -1.86 0.25
C ARG A 46 9.39 -2.49 1.57
N PHE A 47 8.46 -3.12 2.30
CA PHE A 47 8.75 -3.73 3.59
C PHE A 47 8.11 -5.13 3.67
N GLY A 48 8.87 -6.08 4.23
CA GLY A 48 8.36 -7.40 4.63
C GLY A 48 7.39 -7.28 5.80
N LYS A 49 6.62 -8.34 6.10
CA LYS A 49 6.01 -8.42 7.43
C LYS A 49 7.19 -8.54 8.43
N SER A 50 7.03 -8.05 9.66
CA SER A 50 8.05 -8.12 10.71
C SER A 50 8.71 -9.52 10.87
N GLY A 51 7.96 -10.59 10.57
CA GLY A 51 8.48 -11.97 10.55
C GLY A 51 9.32 -12.37 9.32
N SER A 52 9.64 -11.47 8.39
CA SER A 52 10.51 -11.72 7.22
C SER A 52 11.90 -11.09 7.35
N ILE A 53 12.24 -10.57 8.53
CA ILE A 53 13.51 -9.89 8.78
C ILE A 53 14.56 -10.94 9.18
N VAL A 54 15.76 -10.84 8.61
CA VAL A 54 16.93 -11.61 9.03
C VAL A 54 17.41 -11.03 10.35
N MET A 55 17.42 -11.83 11.42
CA MET A 55 17.76 -11.37 12.78
C MET A 55 19.16 -10.75 12.87
N GLU A 56 20.11 -11.24 12.07
CA GLU A 56 21.46 -10.69 11.95
C GLU A 56 21.45 -9.20 11.54
N ASN A 57 20.54 -8.81 10.62
CA ASN A 57 20.39 -7.41 10.22
C ASN A 57 19.81 -6.52 11.35
N ILE A 58 19.06 -7.11 12.29
CA ILE A 58 18.55 -6.40 13.47
C ILE A 58 19.69 -6.18 14.46
N GLU A 59 20.51 -7.20 14.68
CA GLU A 59 21.66 -7.12 15.59
C GLU A 59 22.67 -6.06 15.15
N ASP A 60 22.88 -5.88 13.84
CA ASP A 60 23.73 -4.83 13.28
C ASP A 60 23.11 -3.42 13.31
N ALA A 61 21.79 -3.33 13.15
CA ALA A 61 21.08 -2.05 13.07
C ALA A 61 20.75 -1.45 14.46
N LEU A 62 20.49 -2.30 15.46
CA LEU A 62 20.11 -1.85 16.81
C LEU A 62 21.14 -0.93 17.48
N PRO A 63 22.45 -1.22 17.45
CA PRO A 63 23.46 -0.34 18.03
C PRO A 63 23.46 1.05 17.37
N GLN A 64 23.28 1.12 16.06
CA GLN A 64 23.25 2.38 15.31
C GLN A 64 22.02 3.22 15.66
N ILE A 65 20.87 2.57 15.83
CA ILE A 65 19.64 3.23 16.29
C ILE A 65 19.84 3.76 17.71
N ARG A 66 20.38 2.94 18.63
CA ARG A 66 20.64 3.35 20.03
C ARG A 66 21.57 4.56 20.12
N ALA A 67 22.70 4.53 19.40
CA ALA A 67 23.65 5.65 19.37
C ALA A 67 23.01 6.95 18.85
N LYS A 68 22.05 6.84 17.93
CA LYS A 68 21.31 8.00 17.42
C LYS A 68 20.31 8.53 18.45
N LEU A 69 19.65 7.63 19.18
CA LEU A 69 18.65 7.95 20.20
C LEU A 69 19.26 8.61 21.45
N GLU A 70 20.53 8.33 21.78
CA GLU A 70 21.24 8.97 22.91
C GLU A 70 21.29 10.51 22.84
N ASN A 71 21.13 11.09 21.65
CA ASN A 71 21.11 12.55 21.49
C ASN A 71 19.75 13.20 21.81
N PHE A 72 18.75 12.42 22.22
CA PHE A 72 17.40 12.88 22.48
C PHE A 72 16.97 12.45 23.89
N ASP A 73 16.58 13.40 24.73
CA ASP A 73 16.10 13.12 26.08
C ASP A 73 14.70 12.47 26.05
N ASP A 74 13.83 12.94 25.15
CA ASP A 74 12.46 12.46 24.99
C ASP A 74 12.25 11.85 23.60
N ILE A 75 11.83 10.57 23.57
CA ILE A 75 11.59 9.81 22.33
C ILE A 75 10.13 9.38 22.31
N TYR A 76 9.34 9.96 21.40
CA TYR A 76 7.93 9.62 21.22
C TYR A 76 7.75 8.64 20.05
N ASN A 77 7.01 7.56 20.27
CA ASN A 77 6.62 6.64 19.21
C ASN A 77 5.44 7.22 18.42
N MET A 78 5.49 7.10 17.09
CA MET A 78 4.46 7.60 16.17
C MET A 78 4.12 6.53 15.11
N ASP A 79 4.22 5.25 15.48
CA ASP A 79 3.92 4.12 14.60
C ASP A 79 2.41 3.93 14.34
N GLU A 80 1.56 4.44 15.22
CA GLU A 80 0.10 4.47 15.05
C GLU A 80 -0.42 5.91 14.95
N ILE A 81 -0.38 6.48 13.74
CA ILE A 81 -1.26 7.61 13.39
C ILE A 81 -2.41 7.02 12.59
N ASP A 82 -3.42 6.49 13.27
CA ASP A 82 -4.66 6.14 12.59
C ASP A 82 -5.42 7.44 12.26
N LEU A 83 -5.19 7.92 11.03
CA LEU A 83 -5.97 8.99 10.44
C LEU A 83 -7.32 8.44 10.00
N PHE A 84 -8.29 8.42 10.91
CA PHE A 84 -9.68 8.13 10.55
C PHE A 84 -10.30 9.35 9.85
N TYR A 85 -10.58 9.23 8.54
CA TYR A 85 -11.53 10.12 7.87
C TYR A 85 -12.94 9.66 8.23
N SER A 86 -13.68 10.47 9.00
CA SER A 86 -15.13 10.31 9.12
C SER A 86 -15.79 10.68 7.78
N LEU A 87 -16.44 9.72 7.15
CA LEU A 87 -17.35 9.92 6.02
C LEU A 87 -18.75 10.28 6.53
#